data_AF-A0A9R1U6U7-F1
#
_entry.id   AF-A0A9R1U6U7-F1
#
_cell.length_a   1.000
_cell.length_b   1.000
_cell.length_c   1.000
_cell.angle_alpha   90.00
_cell.angle_beta   90.00
_cell.angle_gamma   90.00
#
_symmetry.space_group_name_H-M   'P 1'
#
loop_
_entity.id
_entity.type
_entity.pdbx_description
1 polymer ?
#
loop_
_entity_poly.entity_id
_entity_poly.type
_entity_poly.pdbx_seq_one_letter_code
_entity_poly.pdbx_strand_id
1 'polypeptide(L)'
;MNVLEDILILSALGLVVLLTLGVIKWLMGFCVSGLSQWGLDTLLEGTKIDECYNTHSRCKCLVNGDKENLIHSNCSPRTIRICSRKLEFLLNLVFFLTYPIAACGQCTRACCKKKSKASADESKMSLITSKKTHPRTICVPSYGECKNSKLEAEDTKYVVQELKNSGESLDSKKRQNKRVLKPRRSASLSGKLSRKTSSAERLVNDLLRKRIVFRNLKEPIGELDVPAGKIYSLRGYFMNAENNGYRFITPCPFKQHWLIDADDAAQPCSPPSVRQSTPFTRNFRNAREVYESNEMSLLPRAVCINVRFPPSDLSE
;
A
#
# COMPACT_ATOMS: atom_id res chain seq x y z
N MET A 1 11.72 29.07 53.36
CA MET A 1 11.40 28.37 52.09
C MET A 1 10.43 27.28 52.43
N ASN A 2 9.24 27.34 51.83
CA ASN A 2 8.22 26.33 52.07
C ASN A 2 8.62 25.08 51.29
N VAL A 3 8.59 23.90 51.92
CA VAL A 3 8.93 22.63 51.27
C VAL A 3 8.16 22.45 49.94
N LEU A 4 6.92 22.95 49.89
CA LEU A 4 6.11 22.97 48.67
C LEU A 4 6.72 23.83 47.55
N GLU A 5 7.27 24.99 47.89
CA GLU A 5 7.92 25.93 46.95
C GLU A 5 9.20 25.32 46.39
N ASP A 6 10.01 24.69 47.23
CA ASP A 6 11.24 23.99 46.82
C ASP A 6 10.92 22.81 45.88
N ILE A 7 9.85 22.06 46.16
CA ILE A 7 9.36 20.97 45.30
C ILE A 7 8.88 21.52 43.95
N LEU A 8 8.12 22.62 43.95
CA LEU A 8 7.64 23.25 42.72
C LEU A 8 8.80 23.76 41.85
N ILE A 9 9.80 24.42 42.46
CA ILE A 9 10.98 24.90 41.75
C ILE A 9 11.78 23.73 41.17
N LEU A 10 12.03 22.68 41.96
CA LEU A 10 12.79 21.52 41.51
C LEU A 10 12.07 20.78 40.37
N SER A 11 10.74 20.64 40.46
CA SER A 11 9.93 20.03 39.41
C SER A 11 9.91 20.86 38.12
N ALA A 12 9.77 22.18 38.22
CA ALA A 12 9.83 23.09 37.08
C ALA A 12 11.21 23.04 36.40
N LEU A 13 12.28 23.04 37.19
CA LEU A 13 13.65 22.90 36.68
C LEU A 13 13.84 21.56 35.95
N GLY A 14 13.33 20.46 36.52
CA GLY A 14 13.34 19.15 35.88
C GLY A 14 12.61 19.13 34.54
N LEU A 15 11.42 19.74 34.46
CA LEU A 15 10.65 19.85 33.22
C LEU A 15 11.39 20.65 32.16
N VAL A 16 12.02 21.77 32.53
CA VAL A 16 12.84 22.57 31.61
C VAL A 16 13.99 21.75 31.05
N VAL A 17 14.72 21.02 31.90
CA VAL A 17 15.80 20.13 31.46
C VAL A 17 15.30 19.08 30.46
N LEU A 18 14.18 18.40 30.74
CA LEU A 18 13.62 17.40 29.83
C LEU A 18 13.19 17.98 28.48
N LEU A 19 12.60 19.18 28.46
CA LEU A 19 12.23 19.86 27.21
C LEU A 19 13.47 20.27 26.41
N THR A 20 14.52 20.78 27.07
CA THR A 20 15.78 21.12 26.37
C THR A 20 16.44 19.90 25.74
N LEU A 21 16.42 18.74 26.40
CA LEU A 21 16.89 17.47 25.82
C LEU A 21 16.07 17.06 24.59
N GLY A 22 14.74 17.27 24.61
CA GLY A 22 13.87 17.05 23.45
C GLY A 22 14.24 17.93 22.25
N VAL A 23 14.54 19.22 22.50
CA VAL A 23 15.02 20.15 21.47
C VAL A 23 16.37 19.73 20.92
N ILE A 24 17.32 19.35 21.79
CA ILE A 24 18.65 18.86 21.36
C ILE A 24 18.50 17.61 20.49
N LYS A 25 17.65 16.65 20.89
CA LYS A 25 17.37 15.45 20.10
C LYS A 25 16.80 15.80 18.72
N TRP A 26 15.89 16.77 18.65
CA TRP A 26 15.34 17.24 17.38
C TRP A 26 16.40 17.92 16.50
N LEU A 27 17.26 18.77 17.06
CA LEU A 27 18.37 19.40 16.34
C LEU A 27 19.36 18.36 15.80
N MET A 28 19.67 17.32 16.59
CA MET A 28 20.48 16.18 16.12
C MET A 28 19.81 15.43 14.98
N GLY A 29 18.48 15.31 15.01
CA GLY A 29 17.65 14.80 13.93
C GLY A 29 17.70 15.60 12.63
N PHE A 30 17.84 16.91 12.76
CA PHE A 30 18.02 17.82 11.62
C PHE A 30 19.38 17.56 10.94
N CYS A 31 20.44 17.36 11.72
CA CYS A 31 21.77 17.02 11.22
C CYS A 31 21.84 15.59 10.66
N VAL A 32 21.17 14.64 11.31
CA VAL A 32 21.19 13.21 10.96
C VAL A 32 19.79 12.62 11.10
N SER A 33 19.10 12.42 9.96
CA SER A 33 17.71 11.93 9.94
C SER A 33 17.50 10.54 10.57
N GLY A 34 18.57 9.76 10.80
CA GLY A 34 18.48 8.49 11.52
C GLY A 34 18.35 8.65 13.04
N LEU A 35 18.87 9.73 13.62
CA LEU A 35 18.92 9.91 15.08
C LEU A 35 17.61 10.46 15.67
N SER A 36 16.82 11.20 14.89
CA SER A 36 15.48 11.63 15.32
C SER A 36 14.49 10.48 15.41
N GLN A 37 14.63 9.49 14.53
CA GLN A 37 13.73 8.32 14.51
C GLN A 37 14.09 7.30 15.59
N TRP A 38 15.34 7.33 16.07
CA TRP A 38 15.82 6.38 17.06
C TRP A 38 15.04 6.48 18.38
N GLY A 39 14.35 5.40 18.74
CA GLY A 39 13.47 5.29 19.92
C GLY A 39 12.03 5.76 19.68
N LEU A 40 11.77 6.56 18.64
CA LEU A 40 10.42 6.97 18.27
C LEU A 40 9.62 5.78 17.75
N ASP A 41 10.26 4.91 16.97
CA ASP A 41 9.64 3.71 16.41
C ASP A 41 9.07 2.80 17.51
N THR A 42 9.78 2.65 18.63
CA THR A 42 9.32 1.86 19.78
C THR A 42 8.09 2.44 20.48
N LEU A 43 7.94 3.78 20.49
CA LEU A 43 6.73 4.44 21.00
C LEU A 43 5.57 4.31 20.01
N LEU A 44 5.87 4.45 18.72
CA LEU A 44 4.87 4.42 17.66
C LEU A 44 4.38 2.99 17.35
N GLU A 45 5.18 1.96 17.59
CA GLU A 45 4.80 0.55 17.40
C GLU A 45 3.62 0.11 18.29
N GLY A 46 3.38 0.81 19.41
CA GLY A 46 2.22 0.60 20.27
C GLY A 46 0.94 1.30 19.79
N THR A 47 1.07 2.32 18.95
CA THR A 47 -0.05 3.05 18.37
C THR A 47 -0.28 2.55 16.95
N LYS A 48 -1.42 1.94 16.65
CA LYS A 48 -1.82 1.66 15.27
C LYS A 48 -1.93 2.99 14.51
N ILE A 49 -0.86 3.41 13.86
CA ILE A 49 -0.85 4.60 13.02
C ILE A 49 -1.30 4.14 11.64
N ASP A 50 -2.59 4.26 11.40
CA ASP A 50 -3.22 3.86 10.13
C ASP A 50 -2.88 4.80 8.95
N GLU A 51 -2.13 5.88 9.19
CA GLU A 51 -1.82 6.89 8.16
C GLU A 51 -0.36 7.38 8.19
N CYS A 52 0.43 7.00 7.17
CA CYS A 52 1.74 7.58 6.89
C CYS A 52 1.60 8.92 6.16
N TYR A 53 2.08 10.02 6.75
CA TYR A 53 2.13 11.33 6.11
C TYR A 53 3.46 11.53 5.37
N ASN A 54 3.49 11.20 4.08
CA ASN A 54 4.60 11.57 3.20
C ASN A 54 4.44 13.01 2.70
N THR A 55 5.46 13.84 2.91
CA THR A 55 5.45 15.29 2.61
C THR A 55 5.57 15.61 1.11
N HIS A 56 5.83 14.61 0.26
CA HIS A 56 5.75 14.74 -1.18
C HIS A 56 4.89 13.61 -1.74
N SER A 57 3.71 13.98 -2.23
CA SER A 57 2.88 13.24 -3.18
C SER A 57 3.07 11.71 -3.26
N ARG A 58 2.10 10.93 -2.72
CA ARG A 58 1.51 9.68 -3.25
C ARG A 58 0.98 8.80 -2.12
N CYS A 59 -0.31 8.47 -2.19
CA CYS A 59 -1.05 7.61 -1.26
C CYS A 59 -0.43 6.22 -1.03
N LYS A 60 -0.68 5.69 0.17
CA LYS A 60 -1.29 4.37 0.36
C LYS A 60 -1.92 4.27 1.76
N CYS A 61 -3.20 3.92 1.82
CA CYS A 61 -3.80 3.35 3.02
C CYS A 61 -3.12 2.01 3.30
N LEU A 62 -2.68 1.80 4.54
CA LEU A 62 -2.39 0.44 5.02
C LEU A 62 -3.75 -0.25 5.18
N VAL A 63 -4.01 -1.24 4.33
CA VAL A 63 -5.08 -2.21 4.61
C VAL A 63 -4.58 -3.06 5.77
N ASN A 64 -5.33 -3.05 6.87
CA ASN A 64 -5.14 -3.94 8.01
C ASN A 64 -5.13 -5.39 7.53
N GLY A 65 -3.93 -5.98 7.48
CA GLY A 65 -3.70 -7.40 7.32
C GLY A 65 -2.83 -7.85 8.49
N ASP A 66 -3.27 -8.87 9.19
CA ASP A 66 -2.60 -9.40 10.37
C ASP A 66 -1.12 -9.73 10.11
N LYS A 67 -0.38 -9.60 11.22
CA LYS A 67 1.05 -9.81 11.39
C LYS A 67 1.63 -10.89 10.47
N GLU A 68 2.67 -10.48 9.73
CA GLU A 68 3.89 -11.23 9.35
C GLU A 68 4.33 -11.14 7.88
N ASN A 69 3.58 -10.54 6.97
CA ASN A 69 4.04 -10.44 5.57
C ASN A 69 3.79 -9.07 4.92
N LEU A 70 4.63 -8.08 5.25
CA LEU A 70 4.68 -6.80 4.51
C LEU A 70 6.13 -6.30 4.35
N ILE A 71 7.00 -7.13 3.76
CA ILE A 71 8.21 -6.60 3.11
C ILE A 71 7.78 -6.00 1.78
N HIS A 72 7.66 -4.67 1.76
CA HIS A 72 7.46 -3.90 0.54
C HIS A 72 8.73 -4.01 -0.33
N SER A 73 8.76 -4.97 -1.27
CA SER A 73 9.93 -5.29 -2.14
C SER A 73 10.17 -4.24 -3.25
N ASN A 74 10.30 -2.95 -2.93
CA ASN A 74 10.88 -1.95 -3.84
C ASN A 74 11.14 -0.55 -3.24
N CYS A 75 11.19 -0.39 -1.92
CA CYS A 75 11.71 0.83 -1.33
C CYS A 75 13.17 0.60 -0.94
N SER A 76 14.09 1.33 -1.58
CA SER A 76 15.47 1.46 -1.09
C SER A 76 15.43 1.78 0.41
N PRO A 77 16.28 1.16 1.26
CA PRO A 77 16.19 1.24 2.73
C PRO A 77 16.64 2.59 3.30
N ARG A 78 16.45 3.69 2.57
CA ARG A 78 16.82 5.03 3.02
C ARG A 78 15.59 5.94 3.02
N THR A 79 15.17 6.26 4.25
CA THR A 79 14.40 7.44 4.65
C THR A 79 12.98 7.57 4.12
N ILE A 80 12.13 6.59 4.38
CA ILE A 80 10.69 6.87 4.46
C ILE A 80 10.47 7.54 5.82
N ARG A 81 10.20 8.85 5.83
CA ARG A 81 9.80 9.56 7.04
C ARG A 81 8.33 9.24 7.33
N ILE A 82 8.08 8.59 8.47
CA ILE A 82 6.76 8.14 8.89
C ILE A 82 5.86 9.33 9.29
N CYS A 83 6.46 10.44 9.73
CA CYS A 83 5.78 11.62 10.25
C CYS A 83 6.18 12.93 9.52
N SER A 84 5.29 13.92 9.53
CA SER A 84 5.63 15.29 9.08
C SER A 84 6.70 15.93 9.97
N ARG A 85 7.50 16.86 9.44
CA ARG A 85 8.55 17.57 10.22
C ARG A 85 8.00 18.24 11.50
N LYS A 86 6.75 18.74 11.45
CA LYS A 86 6.08 19.36 12.62
C LYS A 86 5.73 18.32 13.69
N LEU A 87 5.26 17.16 13.26
CA LEU A 87 4.92 16.07 14.18
C LEU A 87 6.18 15.41 14.75
N GLU A 88 7.24 15.27 13.95
CA GLU A 88 8.55 14.80 14.40
C GLU A 88 9.15 15.75 15.45
N PHE A 89 9.01 17.06 15.26
CA PHE A 89 9.37 18.05 16.29
C PHE A 89 8.57 17.83 17.57
N LEU A 90 7.24 17.76 17.48
CA LEU A 90 6.37 17.58 18.64
C LEU A 90 6.69 16.28 19.39
N LEU A 91 6.85 15.17 18.67
CA LEU A 91 7.14 13.86 19.23
C LEU A 91 8.52 13.82 19.90
N ASN A 92 9.56 14.42 19.30
CA ASN A 92 10.87 14.52 19.92
C ASN A 92 10.88 15.44 21.15
N LEU A 93 10.09 16.52 21.13
CA LEU A 93 9.94 17.44 22.26
C LEU A 93 9.32 16.74 23.48
N VAL A 94 8.26 15.96 23.26
CA VAL A 94 7.57 15.25 24.35
C VAL A 94 8.18 13.89 24.67
N PHE A 95 9.13 13.40 23.87
CA PHE A 95 9.70 12.05 23.97
C PHE A 95 10.19 11.73 25.39
N PHE A 96 10.97 12.63 25.99
CA PHE A 96 11.54 12.41 27.32
C PHE A 96 10.50 12.48 28.45
N LEU A 97 9.32 13.06 28.19
CA LEU A 97 8.19 13.03 29.12
C LEU A 97 7.35 11.76 28.96
N THR A 98 7.09 11.34 27.72
CA THR A 98 6.16 10.24 27.41
C THR A 98 6.83 8.87 27.49
N TYR A 99 8.13 8.77 27.16
CA TYR A 99 8.87 7.51 27.13
C TYR A 99 8.92 6.80 28.50
N PRO A 100 9.22 7.48 29.63
CA PRO A 100 9.20 6.83 30.95
C PRO A 100 7.81 6.30 31.29
N ILE A 101 6.76 7.07 30.99
CA ILE A 101 5.37 6.69 31.25
C ILE A 101 5.00 5.44 30.42
N ALA A 102 5.37 5.42 29.14
CA ALA A 102 5.14 4.30 28.24
C ALA A 102 5.91 3.05 28.69
N ALA A 103 7.19 3.19 29.06
CA ALA A 103 8.01 2.09 29.57
C ALA A 103 7.43 1.49 30.86
N CYS A 104 7.01 2.34 31.81
CA CYS A 104 6.32 1.89 33.03
C CYS A 104 5.00 1.16 32.70
N GLY A 105 4.22 1.65 31.75
CA GLY A 105 2.97 1.00 31.29
C GLY A 105 3.19 -0.35 30.59
N GLN A 106 4.32 -0.54 29.91
CA GLN A 106 4.68 -1.82 29.31
C GLN A 106 5.10 -2.85 30.36
N CYS A 107 5.86 -2.43 31.38
CA CYS A 107 6.26 -3.30 32.50
C CYS A 107 5.04 -3.84 33.26
N THR A 108 4.04 -3.00 33.56
CA THR A 108 2.83 -3.44 34.26
C THR A 108 2.02 -4.45 33.43
N ARG A 109 1.89 -4.23 32.12
CA ARG A 109 1.22 -5.18 31.21
C ARG A 109 1.95 -6.52 31.12
N ALA A 110 3.28 -6.54 31.12
CA ALA A 110 4.07 -7.77 31.10
C ALA A 110 3.95 -8.57 32.41
N CYS A 111 3.89 -7.88 33.55
CA CYS A 111 3.67 -8.49 34.86
C CYS A 111 2.25 -9.08 35.00
N CYS A 112 1.21 -8.42 34.46
CA CYS A 112 -0.16 -8.93 34.51
C CYS A 112 -0.39 -10.16 33.61
N LYS A 113 0.32 -10.29 32.48
CA LYS A 113 0.20 -11.44 31.58
C LYS A 113 0.81 -12.75 32.13
N LYS A 114 1.67 -12.69 33.16
CA LYS A 114 2.29 -13.89 33.76
C LYS A 114 1.42 -14.58 34.83
N LYS A 115 0.28 -14.01 35.24
CA LYS A 115 -0.57 -14.59 36.31
C LYS A 115 -1.69 -15.53 35.83
N SER A 116 -1.85 -15.81 34.53
CA SER A 116 -2.91 -16.72 34.04
C SER A 116 -2.41 -18.10 33.55
N LYS A 117 -1.17 -18.50 33.88
CA LYS A 117 -0.60 -19.81 33.50
C LYS A 117 -0.03 -20.57 34.70
N ALA A 118 -0.73 -20.55 35.84
CA ALA A 118 -0.42 -21.42 36.96
C ALA A 118 -1.73 -21.80 37.67
N SER A 119 -2.33 -22.91 37.25
CA SER A 119 -3.19 -23.81 38.02
C SER A 119 -4.14 -24.52 37.06
N ALA A 120 -3.75 -25.70 36.62
CA ALA A 120 -4.66 -26.79 36.28
C ALA A 120 -3.77 -28.02 35.99
N ASP A 121 -3.20 -28.58 37.05
CA ASP A 121 -2.83 -30.00 37.02
C ASP A 121 -3.56 -30.70 38.17
N GLU A 122 -4.28 -31.74 37.77
CA GLU A 122 -4.94 -32.81 38.53
C GLU A 122 -5.59 -32.53 39.90
N SER A 123 -6.93 -32.50 39.91
CA SER A 123 -7.67 -33.29 40.90
C SER A 123 -9.02 -33.77 40.39
N LYS A 124 -9.26 -35.05 40.67
CA LYS A 124 -10.40 -35.90 40.31
C LYS A 124 -11.62 -35.62 41.21
N MET A 125 -12.78 -36.10 40.74
CA MET A 125 -14.07 -36.30 41.45
C MET A 125 -14.85 -35.01 41.80
N SER A 126 -16.18 -34.91 41.68
CA SER A 126 -17.25 -35.90 41.43
C SER A 126 -18.54 -35.17 40.99
N LEU A 127 -19.43 -35.91 40.33
CA LEU A 127 -20.91 -35.79 40.21
C LEU A 127 -21.58 -34.72 41.10
N ILE A 128 -22.60 -33.95 40.67
CA ILE A 128 -23.96 -34.38 40.30
C ILE A 128 -24.66 -33.31 39.43
N THR A 129 -25.44 -33.83 38.49
CA THR A 129 -26.46 -33.28 37.57
C THR A 129 -27.16 -31.93 37.86
N SER A 130 -27.36 -31.12 36.81
CA SER A 130 -28.70 -30.92 36.24
C SER A 130 -28.71 -30.19 34.88
N LYS A 131 -29.47 -30.78 33.96
CA LYS A 131 -30.04 -30.31 32.67
C LYS A 131 -29.79 -28.85 32.26
N LYS A 132 -29.15 -28.64 31.09
CA LYS A 132 -29.75 -28.10 29.84
C LYS A 132 -28.66 -27.79 28.79
N THR A 133 -28.81 -28.42 27.63
CA THR A 133 -28.39 -28.02 26.26
C THR A 133 -27.30 -26.93 26.12
N HIS A 134 -26.12 -27.33 25.63
CA HIS A 134 -25.08 -26.43 25.11
C HIS A 134 -24.67 -26.80 23.67
N PRO A 135 -24.27 -25.81 22.84
CA PRO A 135 -23.92 -26.02 21.44
C PRO A 135 -22.55 -26.68 21.32
N ARG A 136 -22.45 -27.67 20.42
CA ARG A 136 -21.18 -28.31 20.02
C ARG A 136 -20.33 -27.29 19.27
N THR A 137 -19.26 -26.80 19.90
CA THR A 137 -18.16 -26.15 19.18
C THR A 137 -17.24 -27.25 18.64
N ILE A 138 -17.16 -27.36 17.31
CA ILE A 138 -16.23 -28.22 16.61
C ILE A 138 -14.87 -27.51 16.66
N CYS A 139 -13.93 -28.07 17.43
CA CYS A 139 -12.52 -27.68 17.32
C CYS A 139 -11.97 -28.24 16.01
N VAL A 140 -11.70 -27.36 15.05
CA VAL A 140 -10.93 -27.70 13.85
C VAL A 140 -9.45 -27.60 14.24
N PRO A 141 -8.64 -28.66 14.06
CA PRO A 141 -7.21 -28.57 14.29
C PRO A 141 -6.62 -27.55 13.31
N SER A 142 -5.94 -26.53 13.83
CA SER A 142 -5.23 -25.55 13.00
C SER A 142 -4.09 -26.24 12.29
N TYR A 143 -4.06 -26.11 10.96
CA TYR A 143 -2.97 -26.55 10.10
C TYR A 143 -1.69 -25.81 10.52
N GLY A 144 -0.83 -26.44 11.32
CA GLY A 144 0.40 -25.80 11.79
C GLY A 144 1.17 -26.51 12.90
N GLU A 145 0.58 -27.47 13.62
CA GLU A 145 1.25 -28.07 14.79
C GLU A 145 1.70 -29.53 14.65
N CYS A 146 1.80 -30.06 13.43
CA CYS A 146 2.48 -31.36 13.22
C CYS A 146 3.76 -31.15 12.44
N LYS A 147 4.88 -31.05 13.17
CA LYS A 147 6.26 -31.17 12.66
C LYS A 147 6.50 -32.59 12.11
N ASN A 148 5.92 -32.91 10.97
CA ASN A 148 6.29 -34.09 10.19
C ASN A 148 7.27 -33.67 9.09
N SER A 149 8.54 -33.50 9.48
CA SER A 149 9.65 -33.03 8.62
C SER A 149 9.88 -33.87 7.37
N LYS A 150 9.33 -35.09 7.31
CA LYS A 150 9.43 -35.99 6.16
C LYS A 150 8.51 -35.56 5.00
N LEU A 151 7.35 -34.98 5.30
CA LEU A 151 6.37 -34.57 4.28
C LEU A 151 6.79 -33.26 3.60
N GLU A 152 7.32 -32.30 4.37
CA GLU A 152 7.85 -31.04 3.83
C GLU A 152 9.06 -31.25 2.92
N ALA A 153 9.89 -32.27 3.20
CA ALA A 153 11.03 -32.62 2.37
C ALA A 153 10.61 -33.22 1.01
N GLU A 154 9.53 -34.00 0.98
CA GLU A 154 8.96 -34.55 -0.25
C GLU A 154 8.27 -33.46 -1.08
N ASP A 155 7.50 -32.57 -0.45
CA ASP A 155 6.87 -31.42 -1.10
C ASP A 155 7.91 -30.47 -1.71
N THR A 156 8.97 -30.16 -0.97
CA THR A 156 10.06 -29.33 -1.48
C THR A 156 10.75 -29.98 -2.68
N LYS A 157 10.95 -31.30 -2.64
CA LYS A 157 11.56 -32.04 -3.76
C LYS A 157 10.67 -32.03 -5.00
N TYR A 158 9.35 -32.16 -4.83
CA TYR A 158 8.39 -32.07 -5.93
C TYR A 158 8.41 -30.67 -6.57
N VAL A 159 8.34 -29.60 -5.79
CA VAL A 159 8.36 -28.21 -6.30
C VAL A 159 9.65 -27.92 -7.08
N VAL A 160 10.81 -28.34 -6.56
CA VAL A 160 12.10 -28.14 -7.24
C VAL A 160 12.17 -28.93 -8.56
N GLN A 161 11.64 -30.15 -8.59
CA GLN A 161 11.58 -30.97 -9.80
C GLN A 161 10.66 -30.33 -10.86
N GLU A 162 9.48 -29.85 -10.45
CA GLU A 162 8.51 -29.20 -11.34
C GLU A 162 9.08 -27.91 -11.95
N LEU A 163 9.78 -27.10 -11.14
CA LEU A 163 10.48 -25.89 -11.61
C LEU A 163 11.56 -26.22 -12.62
N LYS A 164 12.34 -27.28 -12.40
CA LYS A 164 13.37 -27.73 -13.35
C LYS A 164 12.74 -28.18 -14.69
N ASN A 165 11.68 -28.98 -14.62
CA ASN A 165 10.94 -29.43 -15.81
C ASN A 165 10.34 -28.24 -16.60
N SER A 166 9.89 -27.20 -15.91
CA SER A 166 9.38 -25.97 -16.54
C SER A 166 10.45 -25.18 -17.29
N GLY A 167 11.69 -25.16 -16.77
CA GLY A 167 12.84 -24.50 -17.41
C GLY A 167 13.24 -25.18 -18.72
N GLU A 168 13.28 -26.51 -18.74
CA GLU A 168 13.63 -27.30 -19.94
C GLU A 168 12.57 -27.16 -21.05
N SER A 169 11.30 -26.99 -20.68
CA SER A 169 10.19 -26.74 -21.62
C SER A 169 10.27 -25.35 -22.29
N LEU A 170 10.82 -24.35 -21.60
CA LEU A 170 11.04 -23.01 -22.15
C LEU A 170 12.24 -22.96 -23.12
N ASP A 171 13.31 -23.70 -22.83
CA ASP A 171 14.50 -23.74 -23.69
C ASP A 171 14.29 -24.55 -24.97
N SER A 172 13.48 -25.61 -24.93
CA SER A 172 13.09 -26.35 -26.14
C SER A 172 12.26 -25.49 -27.11
N LYS A 173 11.36 -24.64 -26.58
CA LYS A 173 10.53 -23.70 -27.37
C LYS A 173 11.36 -22.60 -28.05
N LYS A 174 12.41 -22.08 -27.38
CA LYS A 174 13.35 -21.12 -27.97
C LYS A 174 14.13 -21.70 -29.16
N ARG A 175 14.44 -23.00 -29.14
CA ARG A 175 15.19 -23.68 -30.22
C ARG A 175 14.33 -23.95 -31.46
N GLN A 176 13.03 -24.22 -31.30
CA GLN A 176 12.11 -24.39 -32.44
C GLN A 176 11.84 -23.08 -33.20
N ASN A 177 11.75 -21.94 -32.51
CA ASN A 177 11.56 -20.63 -33.16
C ASN A 177 12.78 -20.15 -33.97
N LYS A 178 13.96 -20.75 -33.81
CA LYS A 178 15.17 -20.38 -34.56
C LYS A 178 15.33 -21.10 -35.90
N ARG A 179 14.54 -22.15 -36.19
CA ARG A 179 14.72 -23.00 -37.38
C ARG A 179 13.71 -22.78 -38.51
N VAL A 180 12.74 -21.88 -38.36
CA VAL A 180 11.76 -21.57 -39.41
C VAL A 180 11.92 -20.12 -39.86
N LEU A 181 12.91 -19.84 -40.71
CA LEU A 181 13.01 -18.61 -41.51
C LEU A 181 13.86 -18.91 -42.77
N LYS A 182 13.22 -19.47 -43.80
CA LYS A 182 13.64 -19.24 -45.19
C LYS A 182 12.71 -18.17 -45.78
N PRO A 183 13.23 -17.10 -46.39
CA PRO A 183 12.39 -16.01 -46.90
C PRO A 183 11.82 -16.38 -48.27
N ARG A 184 10.49 -16.42 -48.37
CA ARG A 184 9.79 -16.36 -49.66
C ARG A 184 9.01 -15.06 -49.72
N ARG A 185 9.25 -14.31 -50.81
CA ARG A 185 8.85 -12.92 -51.06
C ARG A 185 7.35 -12.67 -50.87
N SER A 186 6.99 -11.85 -49.89
CA SER A 186 5.72 -11.10 -49.81
C SER A 186 5.89 -9.89 -48.86
N ALA A 187 6.79 -8.99 -49.25
CA ALA A 187 7.14 -7.79 -48.50
C ALA A 187 6.24 -6.60 -48.90
N SER A 188 5.12 -6.41 -48.19
CA SER A 188 4.45 -5.10 -48.11
C SER A 188 3.45 -5.00 -46.95
N LEU A 189 2.89 -6.12 -46.48
CA LEU A 189 1.92 -6.16 -45.37
C LEU A 189 2.55 -6.52 -44.01
N SER A 190 3.59 -7.36 -43.98
CA SER A 190 4.27 -7.82 -42.75
C SER A 190 4.95 -6.68 -41.96
N GLY A 191 5.59 -5.73 -42.67
CA GLY A 191 6.30 -4.62 -42.03
C GLY A 191 5.38 -3.64 -41.27
N LYS A 192 4.12 -3.48 -41.69
CA LYS A 192 3.15 -2.60 -41.03
C LYS A 192 2.64 -3.20 -39.71
N LEU A 193 2.43 -4.51 -39.66
CA LEU A 193 1.98 -5.20 -38.46
C LEU A 193 3.07 -5.19 -37.37
N SER A 194 4.32 -5.45 -37.76
CA SER A 194 5.48 -5.43 -36.86
C SER A 194 5.76 -4.04 -36.25
N ARG A 195 5.58 -2.95 -37.01
CA ARG A 195 5.73 -1.58 -36.46
C ARG A 195 4.64 -1.22 -35.45
N LYS A 196 3.40 -1.65 -35.68
CA LYS A 196 2.27 -1.40 -34.77
C LYS A 196 2.44 -2.13 -33.44
N THR A 197 2.87 -3.40 -33.46
CA THR A 197 3.13 -4.16 -32.23
C THR A 197 4.26 -3.52 -31.42
N SER A 198 5.33 -3.06 -32.08
CA SER A 198 6.43 -2.36 -31.40
C SER A 198 5.98 -1.05 -30.73
N SER A 199 5.07 -0.31 -31.36
CA SER A 199 4.56 0.95 -30.80
C SER A 199 3.65 0.72 -29.60
N ALA A 200 2.81 -0.32 -29.67
CA ALA A 200 1.92 -0.71 -28.58
C ALA A 200 2.69 -1.15 -27.33
N GLU A 201 3.73 -1.97 -27.51
CA GLU A 201 4.60 -2.41 -26.41
C GLU A 201 5.34 -1.26 -25.75
N ARG A 202 5.87 -0.31 -26.54
CA ARG A 202 6.51 0.90 -26.02
C ARG A 202 5.56 1.71 -25.12
N LEU A 203 4.35 1.98 -25.60
CA LEU A 203 3.34 2.71 -24.82
C LEU A 203 3.04 2.01 -23.50
N VAL A 204 2.80 0.70 -23.52
CA VAL A 204 2.51 -0.08 -22.31
C VAL A 204 3.68 -0.05 -21.33
N ASN A 205 4.91 -0.19 -21.81
CA ASN A 205 6.09 -0.11 -20.96
C ASN A 205 6.22 1.25 -20.28
N ASP A 206 5.92 2.34 -21.00
CA ASP A 206 5.91 3.69 -20.43
C ASP A 206 4.82 3.87 -19.38
N LEU A 207 3.61 3.35 -19.65
CA LEU A 207 2.48 3.38 -18.70
C LEU A 207 2.81 2.60 -17.42
N LEU A 208 3.37 1.38 -17.55
CA LEU A 208 3.79 0.55 -16.42
C LEU A 208 4.92 1.19 -15.62
N ARG A 209 5.88 1.83 -16.29
CA ARG A 209 6.98 2.55 -15.64
C ARG A 209 6.47 3.74 -14.81
N LYS A 210 5.56 4.55 -15.37
CA LYS A 210 5.00 5.71 -14.64
C LYS A 210 4.04 5.31 -13.52
N ARG A 211 3.35 4.17 -13.63
CA ARG A 211 2.28 3.65 -12.76
C ARG A 211 1.04 4.53 -12.67
N ILE A 212 1.21 5.84 -12.46
CA ILE A 212 0.13 6.82 -12.48
C ILE A 212 -0.08 7.27 -13.92
N VAL A 213 -1.29 7.06 -14.40
CA VAL A 213 -1.67 7.33 -15.80
C VAL A 213 -3.06 7.94 -15.84
N PHE A 214 -3.44 8.40 -17.03
CA PHE A 214 -4.73 9.03 -17.28
C PHE A 214 -5.52 8.24 -18.32
N ARG A 215 -6.77 7.92 -17.97
CA ARG A 215 -7.76 7.35 -18.86
C ARG A 215 -8.66 8.48 -19.36
N ASN A 216 -8.73 8.67 -20.68
CA ASN A 216 -9.51 9.72 -21.32
C ASN A 216 -10.77 9.10 -21.90
N LEU A 217 -11.91 9.69 -21.57
CA LEU A 217 -13.23 9.17 -21.90
C LEU A 217 -14.07 10.27 -22.53
N LYS A 218 -15.00 9.88 -23.40
CA LYS A 218 -15.98 10.76 -24.06
C LYS A 218 -17.40 10.56 -23.54
N GLU A 219 -17.65 9.35 -23.03
CA GLU A 219 -18.96 8.97 -22.49
C GLU A 219 -18.86 8.93 -20.97
N PRO A 220 -19.85 9.47 -20.24
CA PRO A 220 -19.90 9.38 -18.80
C PRO A 220 -19.97 7.92 -18.36
N ILE A 221 -19.04 7.51 -17.51
CA ILE A 221 -19.00 6.16 -16.92
C ILE A 221 -19.49 6.24 -15.48
N GLY A 222 -20.51 5.45 -15.14
CA GLY A 222 -21.09 5.42 -13.80
C GLY A 222 -21.94 6.65 -13.52
N GLU A 223 -21.96 7.11 -12.27
CA GLU A 223 -22.73 8.28 -11.81
C GLU A 223 -21.93 9.59 -11.91
N LEU A 224 -21.13 9.73 -12.97
CA LEU A 224 -20.36 10.96 -13.18
C LEU A 224 -21.24 12.06 -13.78
N ASP A 225 -21.18 13.24 -13.19
CA ASP A 225 -21.85 14.44 -13.72
C ASP A 225 -20.99 15.04 -14.84
N VAL A 226 -20.99 14.38 -16.01
CA VAL A 226 -20.29 14.83 -17.23
C VAL A 226 -21.24 14.73 -18.43
N PRO A 227 -21.42 15.80 -19.22
CA PRO A 227 -22.25 15.76 -20.42
C PRO A 227 -21.72 14.76 -21.46
N ALA A 228 -22.62 14.05 -22.14
CA ALA A 228 -22.25 13.10 -23.18
C ALA A 228 -21.48 13.77 -24.33
N GLY A 229 -20.46 13.09 -24.85
CA GLY A 229 -19.59 13.58 -25.93
C GLY A 229 -18.46 14.50 -25.47
N LYS A 230 -18.43 14.94 -24.20
CA LYS A 230 -17.33 15.76 -23.67
C LYS A 230 -16.16 14.89 -23.22
N ILE A 231 -14.95 15.30 -23.61
CA ILE A 231 -13.73 14.58 -23.23
C ILE A 231 -13.37 14.95 -21.80
N TYR A 232 -13.14 13.95 -20.95
CA TYR A 232 -12.64 14.14 -19.60
C TYR A 232 -11.56 13.10 -19.26
N SER A 233 -10.72 13.40 -18.27
CA SER A 233 -9.62 12.53 -17.85
C SER A 233 -9.84 11.98 -16.44
N LEU A 234 -9.50 10.71 -16.25
CA LEU A 234 -9.48 10.03 -14.95
C LEU A 234 -8.04 9.65 -14.62
N ARG A 235 -7.55 10.09 -13.46
CA ARG A 235 -6.27 9.66 -12.91
C ARG A 235 -6.42 8.32 -12.22
N GLY A 236 -5.55 7.37 -12.53
CA GLY A 236 -5.54 6.07 -11.86
C GLY A 236 -4.19 5.37 -11.97
N TYR A 237 -4.18 4.11 -11.57
CA TYR A 237 -3.00 3.25 -11.59
C TYR A 237 -3.09 2.24 -12.71
N PHE A 238 -1.99 2.05 -13.43
CA PHE A 238 -1.82 1.03 -14.45
C PHE A 238 -0.87 -0.05 -13.98
N MET A 239 -1.28 -1.31 -14.13
CA MET A 239 -0.54 -2.47 -13.63
C MET A 239 -0.82 -3.72 -14.46
N ASN A 240 0.02 -4.73 -14.30
CA ASN A 240 -0.22 -6.05 -14.86
C ASN A 240 -1.40 -6.72 -14.15
N ALA A 241 -2.21 -7.44 -14.92
CA ALA A 241 -3.25 -8.32 -14.43
C ALA A 241 -2.73 -9.77 -14.39
N GLU A 242 -3.37 -10.64 -13.61
CA GLU A 242 -2.97 -12.04 -13.41
C GLU A 242 -2.91 -12.85 -14.73
N ASN A 243 -3.75 -12.51 -15.71
CA ASN A 243 -3.90 -13.26 -16.96
C ASN A 243 -3.01 -12.73 -18.11
N ASN A 244 -1.80 -12.26 -17.82
CA ASN A 244 -0.92 -11.57 -18.79
C ASN A 244 -1.57 -10.35 -19.47
N GLY A 245 -2.62 -9.81 -18.87
CA GLY A 245 -3.30 -8.60 -19.30
C GLY A 245 -2.79 -7.37 -18.57
N TYR A 246 -3.46 -6.24 -18.82
CA TYR A 246 -3.22 -4.98 -18.13
C TYR A 246 -4.50 -4.52 -17.48
N ARG A 247 -4.37 -3.78 -16.39
CA ARG A 247 -5.50 -3.25 -15.63
C ARG A 247 -5.25 -1.82 -15.24
N PHE A 248 -6.24 -0.98 -15.48
CA PHE A 248 -6.37 0.36 -14.94
C PHE A 248 -7.35 0.33 -13.76
N ILE A 249 -6.96 0.91 -12.62
CA ILE A 249 -7.81 1.08 -11.44
C ILE A 249 -7.78 2.52 -10.95
N THR A 250 -8.92 3.02 -10.48
CA THR A 250 -9.02 4.31 -9.81
C THR A 250 -9.17 4.10 -8.29
N PRO A 251 -8.60 4.96 -7.42
CA PRO A 251 -8.83 4.86 -5.98
C PRO A 251 -10.31 4.85 -5.61
N CYS A 252 -10.67 4.02 -4.64
CA CYS A 252 -12.01 3.97 -4.03
C CYS A 252 -11.92 4.49 -2.58
N PRO A 253 -12.85 5.34 -2.12
CA PRO A 253 -14.00 5.87 -2.85
C PRO A 253 -13.58 6.89 -3.91
N PHE A 254 -14.34 6.92 -5.02
CA PHE A 254 -14.10 7.90 -6.08
C PHE A 254 -14.59 9.27 -5.63
N LYS A 255 -13.78 10.31 -5.86
CA LYS A 255 -14.10 11.70 -5.52
C LYS A 255 -14.04 12.55 -6.78
N GLN A 256 -15.15 13.16 -7.16
CA GLN A 256 -15.24 14.13 -8.24
C GLN A 256 -14.98 15.53 -7.69
N HIS A 257 -13.91 16.14 -8.15
CA HIS A 257 -13.47 17.49 -7.78
C HIS A 257 -13.84 18.55 -8.81
N TRP A 258 -14.25 18.15 -10.01
CA TRP A 258 -14.60 19.07 -11.11
C TRP A 258 -15.91 18.65 -11.77
N LEU A 259 -16.76 19.64 -12.03
CA LEU A 259 -17.94 19.53 -12.89
C LEU A 259 -17.58 20.09 -14.27
N ILE A 260 -18.13 19.49 -15.32
CA ILE A 260 -17.95 19.94 -16.69
C ILE A 260 -19.32 20.37 -17.20
N ASP A 261 -19.45 21.63 -17.60
CA ASP A 261 -20.69 22.16 -18.17
C ASP A 261 -20.81 21.83 -19.67
N ALA A 262 -21.99 22.05 -20.25
CA ALA A 262 -22.25 21.89 -21.68
C ALA A 262 -21.32 22.76 -22.55
N ASP A 263 -20.91 23.92 -22.02
CA ASP A 263 -20.02 24.89 -22.66
C ASP A 263 -18.52 24.56 -22.50
N ASP A 264 -18.15 23.35 -22.07
CA ASP A 264 -16.77 22.94 -21.73
C ASP A 264 -16.11 23.73 -20.59
N ALA A 265 -16.88 24.58 -19.91
CA ALA A 265 -16.43 25.25 -18.70
C ALA A 265 -16.30 24.23 -17.56
N ALA A 266 -15.10 24.09 -17.01
CA ALA A 266 -14.86 23.25 -15.85
C ALA A 266 -14.91 24.07 -14.56
N GLN A 267 -15.77 23.67 -13.62
CA GLN A 267 -15.93 24.33 -12.34
C GLN A 267 -15.54 23.40 -11.19
N PRO A 268 -14.81 23.90 -10.17
CA PRO A 268 -14.45 23.10 -9.01
C PRO A 268 -15.69 22.76 -8.16
N CYS A 269 -15.80 21.50 -7.74
CA CYS A 269 -16.86 21.01 -6.87
C CYS A 269 -16.38 21.10 -5.40
N SER A 270 -17.06 21.92 -4.59
CA SER A 270 -16.77 22.08 -3.16
C SER A 270 -18.06 21.95 -2.33
N PRO A 271 -18.22 20.88 -1.53
CA PRO A 271 -17.30 19.76 -1.32
C PRO A 271 -17.25 18.77 -2.52
N PRO A 272 -16.17 17.98 -2.68
CA PRO A 272 -16.10 16.98 -3.75
C PRO A 272 -17.22 15.95 -3.66
N SER A 273 -17.86 15.65 -4.78
CA SER A 273 -18.90 14.62 -4.85
C SER A 273 -18.27 13.23 -4.71
N VAL A 274 -18.67 12.50 -3.67
CA VAL A 274 -18.19 11.13 -3.43
C VAL A 274 -19.13 10.16 -4.12
N ARG A 275 -18.60 9.38 -5.07
CA ARG A 275 -19.36 8.37 -5.80
C ARG A 275 -18.90 6.98 -5.38
N GLN A 276 -19.85 6.13 -4.97
CA GLN A 276 -19.58 4.72 -4.74
C GLN A 276 -19.45 4.04 -6.10
N SER A 277 -18.29 3.48 -6.43
CA SER A 277 -18.09 3.01 -7.78
C SER A 277 -17.11 1.85 -7.89
N THR A 278 -17.66 0.70 -8.31
CA THR A 278 -16.97 -0.38 -9.01
C THR A 278 -16.59 -0.07 -10.48
N PRO A 279 -17.26 0.82 -11.27
CA PRO A 279 -17.04 0.93 -12.73
C PRO A 279 -15.75 1.63 -13.20
N PHE A 280 -14.90 2.18 -12.34
CA PHE A 280 -13.66 2.85 -12.79
C PHE A 280 -12.46 1.92 -13.04
N THR A 281 -12.70 0.60 -13.04
CA THR A 281 -11.70 -0.40 -13.42
C THR A 281 -11.84 -0.76 -14.90
N ARG A 282 -10.71 -0.82 -15.61
CA ARG A 282 -10.67 -1.29 -17.00
C ARG A 282 -9.59 -2.36 -17.16
N ASN A 283 -9.98 -3.52 -17.67
CA ASN A 283 -9.06 -4.60 -18.03
C ASN A 283 -8.80 -4.59 -19.53
N PHE A 284 -7.55 -4.85 -19.91
CA PHE A 284 -7.08 -4.99 -21.27
C PHE A 284 -6.41 -6.35 -21.41
N ARG A 285 -6.70 -7.08 -22.48
CA ARG A 285 -6.17 -8.43 -22.71
C ARG A 285 -4.72 -8.42 -23.15
N ASN A 286 -4.30 -7.38 -23.87
CA ASN A 286 -2.96 -7.28 -24.43
C ASN A 286 -2.57 -5.82 -24.74
N ALA A 287 -1.31 -5.60 -25.11
CA ALA A 287 -0.78 -4.25 -25.36
C ALA A 287 -1.43 -3.58 -26.58
N ARG A 288 -1.85 -4.39 -27.56
CA ARG A 288 -2.54 -3.91 -28.76
C ARG A 288 -3.90 -3.31 -28.41
N GLU A 289 -4.67 -3.92 -27.52
CA GLU A 289 -5.95 -3.38 -27.04
C GLU A 289 -5.76 -2.04 -26.31
N VAL A 290 -4.71 -1.94 -25.47
CA VAL A 290 -4.36 -0.68 -24.80
C VAL A 290 -4.10 0.43 -25.83
N TYR A 291 -3.30 0.13 -26.86
CA TYR A 291 -2.94 1.08 -27.91
C TYR A 291 -4.14 1.44 -28.82
N GLU A 292 -4.92 0.45 -29.26
CA GLU A 292 -6.06 0.64 -30.16
C GLU A 292 -7.23 1.35 -29.46
N SER A 293 -7.42 1.16 -28.15
CA SER A 293 -8.45 1.89 -27.39
C SER A 293 -8.23 3.41 -27.41
N ASN A 294 -6.97 3.86 -27.49
CA ASN A 294 -6.57 5.26 -27.40
C ASN A 294 -7.15 6.00 -26.16
N GLU A 295 -7.59 5.27 -25.14
CA GLU A 295 -8.11 5.83 -23.88
C GLU A 295 -6.96 6.18 -22.93
N MET A 296 -5.86 5.42 -22.98
CA MET A 296 -4.75 5.54 -22.02
C MET A 296 -3.70 6.56 -22.45
N SER A 297 -3.17 7.30 -21.47
CA SER A 297 -2.16 8.35 -21.70
C SER A 297 -1.30 8.63 -20.47
N LEU A 298 -0.10 9.16 -20.70
CA LEU A 298 0.83 9.57 -19.64
C LEU A 298 0.52 10.97 -19.08
N LEU A 299 -0.25 11.76 -19.83
CA LEU A 299 -0.68 13.11 -19.50
C LEU A 299 -2.18 13.23 -19.77
N PRO A 300 -2.93 13.99 -18.95
CA PRO A 300 -4.35 14.18 -19.18
C PRO A 300 -4.59 14.94 -20.49
N ARG A 301 -5.60 14.51 -21.26
CA ARG A 301 -6.02 15.20 -22.50
C ARG A 301 -7.13 16.23 -22.26
N ALA A 302 -7.74 16.21 -21.09
CA ALA A 302 -8.79 17.12 -20.67
C ALA A 302 -8.76 17.30 -19.15
N VAL A 303 -9.78 17.95 -18.59
CA VAL A 303 -9.89 18.18 -17.16
C VAL A 303 -9.92 16.85 -16.41
N CYS A 304 -9.05 16.74 -15.41
CA CYS A 304 -8.94 15.54 -14.61
C CYS A 304 -9.90 15.60 -13.43
N ILE A 305 -11.07 14.99 -13.59
CA ILE A 305 -12.20 15.22 -12.68
C ILE A 305 -11.99 14.66 -11.28
N ASN A 306 -11.05 13.72 -11.08
CA ASN A 306 -10.78 13.09 -9.79
C ASN A 306 -9.50 13.59 -9.10
N VAL A 307 -9.05 14.79 -9.46
CA VAL A 307 -7.89 15.45 -8.85
C VAL A 307 -8.27 16.85 -8.41
N ARG A 308 -7.78 17.29 -7.24
CA ARG A 308 -8.13 18.59 -6.65
C ARG A 308 -7.61 19.79 -7.45
N PHE A 309 -6.44 19.65 -8.09
CA PHE A 309 -5.76 20.74 -8.79
C PHE A 309 -5.75 20.46 -10.30
N PRO A 310 -5.92 21.50 -11.14
CA PRO A 310 -5.87 21.34 -12.58
C PRO A 310 -4.45 20.92 -13.03
N PRO A 311 -4.33 20.23 -14.18
CA PRO A 311 -3.09 19.59 -14.59
C PRO A 311 -1.92 20.53 -14.93
N SER A 312 -2.15 21.84 -15.05
CA SER A 312 -1.08 22.84 -15.14
C SER A 312 -0.09 22.75 -13.97
N ASP A 313 -0.53 22.25 -12.80
CA ASP A 313 0.30 22.06 -11.60
C ASP A 313 0.83 20.62 -11.43
N LEU A 314 0.60 19.72 -12.40
CA LEU A 314 0.99 18.29 -12.33
C LEU A 314 2.24 17.96 -13.16
N SER A 315 2.92 18.98 -13.70
CA SER A 315 4.06 18.82 -14.62
C SER A 315 5.44 18.82 -13.97
N GLU A 316 5.53 18.81 -12.64
CA GLU A 316 6.78 18.69 -11.87
C GLU A 316 6.93 17.36 -11.12
#